data_AF-X1RJI9-F1
#
_entry.id   AF-X1RJI9-F1
#
_cell.length_a   1.000
_cell.length_b   1.000
_cell.length_c   1.000
_cell.angle_alpha   90.00
_cell.angle_beta   90.00
_cell.angle_gamma   90.00
#
_symmetry.space_group_name_H-M   'P 1'
#
loop_
_entity.id
_entity.type
_entity.pdbx_description
1 polymer ?
#
loop_
_entity_poly.entity_id
_entity_poly.type
_entity_poly.pdbx_seq_one_letter_code
_entity_poly.pdbx_strand_id
1 'polypeptide(L)' 'MEEIKKLIIILKTQNIGLEKAAREMGLSFQTVWKWIEAKHVPSQLALIQLRKFIKRHEKHEPLTGEKSGIQ' A
#
# COMPACT_ATOMS: atom_id res chain seq x y z
N MET A 1 -9.86 -7.12 -3.25
CA MET A 1 -10.07 -6.82 -1.81
C MET A 1 -8.79 -7.00 -1.02
N GLU A 2 -7.96 -7.99 -1.35
CA GLU A 2 -6.65 -8.20 -0.71
C GLU A 2 -5.69 -7.02 -0.87
N GLU A 3 -5.70 -6.31 -2.01
CA GLU A 3 -4.83 -5.15 -2.20
C GLU A 3 -5.14 -3.99 -1.25
N ILE A 4 -6.41 -3.77 -0.89
CA ILE A 4 -6.79 -2.77 0.10
C ILE A 4 -6.30 -3.18 1.51
N LYS A 5 -6.37 -4.47 1.84
CA LYS A 5 -5.79 -4.97 3.09
C LYS A 5 -4.27 -4.74 3.13
N LYS A 6 -3.56 -5.05 2.04
CA LYS A 6 -2.12 -4.78 1.91
C LYS A 6 -1.80 -3.30 2.06
N LEU A 7 -2.60 -2.41 1.47
CA LEU A 7 -2.46 -0.97 1.66
C LEU A 7 -2.53 -0.60 3.14
N ILE A 8 -3.58 -1.02 3.85
CA ILE A 8 -3.76 -0.70 5.27
C ILE A 8 -2.58 -1.20 6.10
N ILE A 9 -2.07 -2.40 5.81
CA ILE A 9 -0.89 -2.96 6.47
C ILE A 9 0.31 -2.05 6.24
N ILE A 10 0.62 -1.70 4.99
CA ILE A 10 1.77 -0.83 4.65
C ILE A 10 1.66 0.54 5.33
N LEU A 11 0.47 1.16 5.31
CA LEU A 11 0.27 2.45 5.96
C LEU A 11 0.57 2.38 7.46
N LYS A 12 0.16 1.30 8.13
CA LYS A 12 0.41 1.07 9.56
C LYS A 12 1.86 0.71 9.85
N THR A 13 2.45 -0.22 9.10
CA THR A 13 3.82 -0.73 9.36
C THR A 13 4.88 0.31 9.06
N GLN A 14 4.71 1.09 7.99
CA GLN A 14 5.66 2.12 7.59
C GLN A 14 5.31 3.51 8.12
N ASN A 15 4.27 3.62 8.96
CA ASN A 15 3.76 4.88 9.50
C ASN A 15 3.53 5.94 8.40
N ILE A 16 2.96 5.52 7.27
CA ILE A 16 2.70 6.40 6.13
C ILE A 16 1.29 6.98 6.27
N GLY A 17 1.20 8.30 6.33
CA GLY A 17 -0.07 9.02 6.30
C GLY A 17 -0.82 8.79 4.99
N LEU A 18 -2.15 8.74 5.09
CA LEU A 18 -3.04 8.43 3.97
C LEU A 18 -2.92 9.46 2.82
N GLU A 19 -2.69 10.73 3.16
CA GLU A 19 -2.40 11.81 2.20
C GLU A 19 -1.09 11.58 1.44
N LYS A 20 -0.04 11.15 2.15
CA LYS A 20 1.26 10.85 1.55
C LYS A 20 1.13 9.66 0.59
N ALA A 21 0.48 8.59 1.00
CA ALA A 21 0.24 7.43 0.14
C ALA A 21 -0.58 7.79 -1.11
N ALA A 22 -1.63 8.60 -0.96
CA ALA A 22 -2.41 9.11 -2.08
C ALA A 22 -1.54 9.90 -3.06
N ARG A 23 -0.68 10.79 -2.55
CA ARG A 23 0.28 11.56 -3.36
C ARG A 23 1.27 10.67 -4.10
N GLU A 24 1.80 9.63 -3.45
CA GLU A 24 2.71 8.67 -4.08
C GLU A 24 2.03 7.82 -5.15
N MET A 25 0.74 7.51 -4.98
CA MET A 25 -0.08 6.84 -5.98
C MET A 25 -0.56 7.76 -7.11
N GLY A 26 -0.39 9.08 -6.99
CA GLY A 26 -0.93 10.06 -7.93
C GLY A 26 -2.46 10.15 -7.89
N LEU A 27 -3.05 9.91 -6.72
CA LEU A 27 -4.50 9.88 -6.49
C LEU A 27 -4.90 10.94 -5.46
N SER A 28 -6.16 11.36 -5.52
CA SER A 28 -6.73 12.23 -4.50
C SER A 28 -6.89 11.49 -3.16
N PHE A 29 -6.69 12.20 -2.05
CA PHE A 29 -6.93 11.69 -0.70
C PHE A 29 -8.31 11.01 -0.58
N GLN A 30 -9.36 11.66 -1.09
CA GLN A 30 -10.73 11.14 -1.06
C GLN A 30 -10.86 9.77 -1.74
N THR A 31 -10.09 9.53 -2.80
CA THR A 31 -10.12 8.24 -3.53
C THR A 31 -9.59 7.12 -2.64
N VAL A 32 -8.45 7.33 -1.99
CA VAL A 32 -7.84 6.34 -1.08
C VAL A 32 -8.69 6.16 0.18
N TRP A 33 -9.22 7.26 0.72
CA TRP A 33 -10.12 7.26 1.87
C TRP A 33 -11.39 6.43 1.61
N LYS A 34 -12.01 6.58 0.44
CA LYS A 34 -13.18 5.79 0.03
C LYS A 34 -12.90 4.28 -0.04
N TRP A 35 -11.68 3.87 -0.33
CA TRP A 35 -11.33 2.44 -0.35
C TRP A 35 -11.27 1.83 1.05
N ILE A 36 -10.84 2.63 2.03
CA ILE A 36 -10.65 2.19 3.41
C ILE A 36 -11.97 2.26 4.19
N GLU A 37 -12.65 3.41 4.14
CA GLU A 37 -13.87 3.65 4.92
C GLU A 37 -15.13 3.17 4.20
N ALA A 38 -15.32 3.57 2.95
CA ALA A 38 -16.55 3.28 2.21
C ALA A 38 -16.55 1.91 1.52
N LYS A 39 -15.51 1.09 1.72
CA LYS A 39 -15.29 -0.23 1.08
C LYS A 39 -15.47 -0.18 -0.44
N HIS A 40 -15.18 0.97 -1.04
CA HIS A 40 -15.38 1.16 -2.48
C HIS A 40 -14.30 0.40 -3.26
N VAL A 41 -14.72 -0.27 -4.33
CA VAL A 41 -13.78 -1.00 -5.19
C VAL A 41 -12.99 0.01 -6.04
N PRO A 42 -11.65 -0.08 -6.10
CA PRO A 42 -10.86 0.76 -7.00
C PRO A 42 -11.23 0.50 -8.46
N SER A 43 -11.22 1.55 -9.29
CA SER A 43 -11.25 1.36 -10.75
C SER A 43 -9.99 0.62 -11.22
N GLN A 44 -10.02 0.01 -12.41
CA GLN A 44 -8.88 -0.74 -12.93
C GLN A 44 -7.58 0.10 -12.98
N LEU A 45 -7.68 1.37 -13.39
CA LEU A 45 -6.53 2.28 -13.41
C LEU A 45 -5.98 2.51 -12.00
N ALA A 46 -6.85 2.74 -11.02
CA ALA A 46 -6.42 2.98 -9.66
C ALA A 46 -5.88 1.71 -8.99
N LEU A 47 -6.38 0.53 -9.38
CA LEU A 47 -5.83 -0.75 -8.96
C LEU A 47 -4.38 -0.94 -9.47
N ILE A 48 -4.07 -0.50 -10.70
CA ILE A 48 -2.70 -0.52 -11.23
C ILE A 48 -1.79 0.37 -10.39
N GLN A 49 -2.23 1.59 -10.04
CA GLN A 49 -1.45 2.50 -9.19
C GLN A 49 -1.23 1.93 -7.79
N LEU A 50 -2.28 1.35 -7.21
CA LEU A 50 -2.22 0.68 -5.92
C LEU A 50 -1.22 -0.49 -5.93
N ARG A 51 -1.25 -1.34 -6.95
CA ARG A 51 -0.30 -2.46 -7.08
C ARG A 51 1.15 -1.98 -7.24
N LYS A 52 1.37 -0.88 -7.98
CA LYS A 52 2.70 -0.26 -8.09
C LYS A 52 3.18 0.27 -6.74
N PHE A 53 2.31 0.93 -5.99
CA PHE A 53 2.60 1.39 -4.64
C PHE A 53 2.95 0.22 -3.71
N ILE A 54 2.09 -0.79 -3.64
CA ILE A 54 2.34 -2.00 -2.84
C ILE A 54 3.68 -2.62 -3.20
N LYS A 55 3.97 -2.83 -4.49
CA LYS A 55 5.25 -3.41 -4.94
C LYS A 55 6.47 -2.56 -4.57
N ARG A 56 6.34 -1.22 -4.57
CA ARG A 56 7.42 -0.31 -4.15
C ARG A 56 7.71 -0.46 -2.65
N HIS A 57 6.65 -0.57 -1.85
CA HIS A 57 6.74 -0.65 -0.39
C HIS A 57 7.02 -2.07 0.12
N GLU A 58 6.64 -3.13 -0.60
CA GLU A 58 7.02 -4.53 -0.31
C GLU A 58 8.52 -4.76 -0.54
N LYS A 59 9.16 -4.03 -1.47
CA LYS A 59 10.63 -4.08 -1.65
C LYS A 59 11.41 -3.35 -0.55
N HIS A 60 10.74 -2.49 0.21
CA HIS A 60 11.25 -1.91 1.45
C HIS A 60 10.79 -2.78 2.61
N GLU A 61 11.24 -4.04 2.67
CA GLU A 61 11.17 -4.81 3.91
C GLU A 61 11.98 -4.05 4.98
N PRO A 62 11.43 -3.78 6.19
CA PRO A 62 12.30 -3.64 7.34
C PRO A 62 13.01 -4.99 7.50
N LEU A 63 14.34 -4.96 7.45
CA LEU A 63 15.24 -6.08 7.70
C LEU A 63 15.03 -6.63 9.14
N THR A 64 13.94 -7.34 9.37
CA THR A 64 13.69 -8.13 10.58
C THR A 64 12.82 -9.32 10.17
N GLY A 65 13.29 -10.52 9.91
CA GLY A 65 14.62 -11.11 9.90
C GLY A 65 14.39 -12.61 9.88
N GLU A 66 15.10 -13.35 9.03
CA GLU A 66 15.51 -14.71 9.35
C GLU A 66 16.68 -15.11 8.45
N LYS A 67 17.70 -15.67 9.12
CA LYS A 67 18.93 -16.15 8.53
C LYS A 67 18.63 -17.25 7.51
N SER A 68 19.27 -17.20 6.36
CA SER A 68 19.72 -18.43 5.72
C SER A 68 21.17 -18.24 5.31
N GLY A 69 22.05 -18.52 6.27
CA GLY A 69 23.40 -18.95 5.92
C GLY A 69 23.32 -20.42 5.55
N ILE A 70 23.81 -20.75 4.35
CA ILE A 70 24.42 -22.03 4.00
C ILE A 70 25.50 -21.63 2.98
N GLN A 71 26.70 -21.35 3.47
CA GLN A 71 27.89 -22.20 3.31
C GLN A 71 28.32 -22.38 1.86
#